data_AF-A0A1G5T2Q2-F1
#
_entry.id   AF-A0A1G5T2Q2-F1
#
_cell.length_a   1.000
_cell.length_b   1.000
_cell.length_c   1.000
_cell.angle_alpha   90.00
_cell.angle_beta   90.00
_cell.angle_gamma   90.00
#
_symmetry.space_group_name_H-M   'P 1'
#
loop_
_entity.id
_entity.type
_entity.pdbx_description
1 polymer ?
#
loop_
_entity_poly.entity_id
_entity_poly.type
_entity_poly.pdbx_seq_one_letter_code
_entity_poly.pdbx_strand_id
1 'polypeptide(L)'
;MCTNHAITILPATWVLVCTLTAAWQKIFDMNPRIGFLAHADQYKEASACGMFLAPAKSIEQMRQVIFNDYVNASLAGLFILVLISLLAFGIRTVIRARGMDAPTVKEAPFEPLSPPERHLQF
;
A
#
# COMPACT_ATOMS: atom_id res chain seq x y z
N MET A 1 -29.14 -6.96 -13.13
CA MET A 1 -27.66 -6.88 -13.08
C MET A 1 -27.16 -7.77 -11.95
N CYS A 2 -26.74 -9.00 -12.25
CA CYS A 2 -26.08 -9.88 -11.27
C CYS A 2 -24.63 -9.40 -11.09
N THR A 3 -24.40 -8.54 -10.11
CA THR A 3 -23.06 -8.05 -9.80
C THR A 3 -22.28 -9.14 -9.08
N ASN A 4 -21.32 -9.76 -9.76
CA ASN A 4 -20.31 -10.63 -9.15
C ASN A 4 -19.32 -9.79 -8.32
N HIS A 5 -19.79 -9.11 -7.28
CA HIS A 5 -18.96 -8.34 -6.34
C HIS A 5 -17.87 -9.21 -5.67
N ALA A 6 -18.08 -10.53 -5.61
CA ALA A 6 -17.11 -11.48 -5.10
C ALA A 6 -15.77 -11.46 -5.86
N ILE A 7 -15.79 -11.19 -7.17
CA ILE A 7 -14.57 -11.21 -8.02
C ILE A 7 -13.64 -10.04 -7.68
N THR A 8 -14.17 -8.90 -7.25
CA THR A 8 -13.35 -7.72 -6.91
C THR A 8 -13.04 -7.63 -5.42
N ILE A 9 -13.98 -8.00 -4.55
CA ILE A 9 -13.82 -7.91 -3.09
C ILE A 9 -12.83 -8.96 -2.58
N LEU A 10 -12.86 -10.18 -3.11
CA LEU A 10 -12.02 -11.27 -2.60
C LEU A 10 -10.52 -11.01 -2.82
N PRO A 11 -10.03 -10.66 -4.03
CA PRO A 11 -8.62 -10.34 -4.23
C PRO A 11 -8.18 -9.09 -3.47
N ALA A 12 -9.02 -8.05 -3.41
CA ALA A 12 -8.71 -6.83 -2.67
C ALA A 12 -8.55 -7.10 -1.17
N THR A 13 -9.46 -7.87 -0.58
CA THR A 13 -9.40 -8.24 0.84
C THR A 13 -8.15 -9.07 1.13
N TRP A 14 -7.83 -10.03 0.27
CA TRP A 14 -6.63 -10.86 0.42
C TRP A 14 -5.36 -10.00 0.43
N VAL A 15 -5.22 -9.10 -0.56
CA VAL A 15 -4.07 -8.19 -0.63
C VAL A 15 -4.00 -7.31 0.60
N LEU A 16 -5.11 -6.71 1.04
CA LEU A 16 -5.15 -5.88 2.25
C LEU A 16 -4.68 -6.64 3.49
N VAL A 17 -5.18 -7.87 3.69
CA VAL A 17 -4.80 -8.71 4.83
C VAL A 17 -3.31 -9.03 4.79
N CYS A 18 -2.79 -9.51 3.66
CA CYS A 18 -1.38 -9.84 3.52
C CYS A 18 -0.48 -8.61 3.74
N THR A 19 -0.83 -7.48 3.14
CA THR A 19 -0.05 -6.24 3.21
C THR A 19 -0.02 -5.67 4.63
N LEU A 20 -1.17 -5.58 5.30
CA LEU A 20 -1.24 -5.07 6.68
C LEU A 20 -0.53 -6.01 7.65
N THR A 21 -0.69 -7.33 7.48
CA THR A 21 0.00 -8.32 8.32
C THR A 21 1.51 -8.26 8.15
N ALA A 22 2.00 -8.19 6.92
CA ALA A 22 3.43 -8.08 6.63
C ALA A 22 4.02 -6.77 7.17
N ALA A 23 3.33 -5.65 7.00
CA ALA A 23 3.79 -4.36 7.53
C ALA A 23 3.81 -4.36 9.06
N TRP A 24 2.82 -4.95 9.71
CA TRP A 24 2.78 -5.11 11.16
C TRP A 24 3.96 -5.94 11.67
N GLN A 25 4.23 -7.09 11.04
CA GLN A 25 5.39 -7.94 11.35
C GLN A 25 6.70 -7.18 11.13
N LYS A 26 6.82 -6.40 10.05
CA LYS A 26 8.03 -5.61 9.81
C LYS A 26 8.32 -4.57 10.88
N ILE A 27 7.31 -4.03 11.55
CA ILE A 27 7.53 -3.06 12.63
C ILE A 27 7.78 -3.77 13.96
N PHE A 28 6.90 -4.70 14.34
CA PHE A 28 6.80 -5.19 15.73
C PHE A 28 7.27 -6.62 15.97
N ASP A 29 7.68 -7.38 14.95
CA ASP A 29 8.15 -8.74 15.16
C ASP A 29 9.46 -8.75 15.96
N MET A 30 9.54 -9.62 16.96
CA MET A 30 10.68 -9.74 17.87
C MET A 30 11.88 -10.43 17.22
N ASN A 31 11.70 -11.11 16.08
CA ASN A 31 12.78 -11.72 15.33
C ASN A 31 13.53 -10.63 14.54
N PRO A 32 14.83 -10.40 14.79
CA PRO A 32 15.64 -9.40 14.07
C PRO A 32 15.71 -9.63 12.56
N ARG A 33 15.42 -10.85 12.07
CA ARG A 33 15.34 -11.14 10.63
C ARG A 33 14.05 -10.60 9.99
N ILE A 34 13.04 -10.31 10.80
CA ILE A 34 11.73 -9.85 10.38
C ILE A 34 11.55 -8.40 10.80
N GLY A 35 11.56 -8.08 12.10
CA GLY A 35 11.25 -6.76 12.61
C GLY A 35 12.41 -5.77 12.54
N PHE A 36 12.14 -4.55 12.07
CA PHE A 36 13.12 -3.47 12.02
C PHE A 36 13.53 -3.01 13.43
N LEU A 37 12.59 -2.93 14.37
CA LEU A 37 12.89 -2.55 15.75
C LEU A 37 13.80 -3.57 16.44
N ALA A 38 13.50 -4.88 16.27
CA ALA A 38 14.33 -5.96 16.80
C ALA A 38 15.72 -6.00 16.15
N HIS A 39 15.82 -5.70 14.85
CA HIS A 39 17.11 -5.57 14.16
C HIS A 39 17.94 -4.40 14.70
N ALA A 40 17.33 -3.23 14.89
CA ALA A 40 17.99 -2.08 15.51
C ALA A 40 18.52 -2.40 16.92
N ASP A 41 17.72 -3.09 17.74
CA ASP A 41 18.11 -3.45 19.11
C ASP A 41 19.27 -4.46 19.13
N GLN A 42 19.26 -5.45 18.24
CA GLN A 42 20.39 -6.37 18.07
C GLN A 42 21.71 -5.63 17.74
N TYR A 43 21.66 -4.64 16.84
CA TYR A 43 22.83 -3.84 16.49
C TYR A 43 23.30 -2.93 17.63
N LYS A 44 22.37 -2.40 18.44
CA LYS A 44 22.72 -1.63 19.63
C LYS A 44 23.45 -2.48 20.67
N GLU A 45 22.93 -3.67 20.97
CA GLU A 45 23.52 -4.60 21.93
C GLU A 45 24.93 -5.01 21.49
N ALA A 46 25.11 -5.39 20.23
CA ALA A 46 26.42 -5.73 19.70
C ALA A 46 27.40 -4.56 19.78
N SER A 47 26.94 -3.35 19.46
CA SER A 47 27.75 -2.13 19.55
C SER A 47 28.19 -1.82 20.99
N ALA A 48 27.32 -2.05 21.97
CA ALA A 48 27.64 -1.89 23.39
C ALA A 48 28.68 -2.89 23.89
N CYS A 49 28.67 -4.12 23.34
CA CYS A 49 29.66 -5.16 23.62
C CYS A 49 30.98 -5.01 22.84
N GLY A 50 31.12 -3.97 22.01
CA GLY A 50 32.29 -3.79 21.14
C GLY A 50 32.40 -4.84 20.03
N MET A 51 31.31 -5.53 19.72
CA MET A 51 31.24 -6.56 18.67
C MET A 51 30.69 -5.96 17.38
N PHE A 52 31.30 -6.33 16.25
CA PHE A 52 30.80 -5.94 14.93
C PHE A 52 29.95 -7.08 14.36
N LEU A 53 28.70 -6.76 14.02
CA LEU A 53 27.85 -7.67 13.27
C LEU A 53 28.11 -7.46 11.78
N ALA A 54 28.47 -8.52 11.07
CA ALA A 54 28.51 -8.47 9.61
C ALA A 54 27.11 -8.07 9.09
N PRO A 55 27.01 -7.17 8.09
CA PRO A 55 28.08 -6.67 7.21
C PRO A 55 28.80 -5.40 7.70
N ALA A 56 28.42 -4.81 8.83
CA ALA A 56 29.05 -3.60 9.34
C ALA A 56 30.46 -3.90 9.86
N LYS A 57 31.44 -3.07 9.45
CA LYS A 57 32.86 -3.21 9.80
C LYS A 57 33.38 -2.07 10.69
N SER A 58 32.53 -1.10 11.00
CA SER A 58 32.86 0.03 11.85
C SER A 58 31.67 0.44 12.71
N ILE A 59 31.95 1.17 13.80
CA ILE A 59 30.91 1.68 14.71
C ILE A 59 29.97 2.64 13.97
N GLU A 60 30.50 3.46 13.07
CA GLU A 60 29.69 4.38 12.27
C GLU A 60 28.70 3.63 11.38
N GLN A 61 29.12 2.51 10.78
CA GLN A 61 28.21 1.67 9.98
C GLN A 61 27.13 1.02 10.85
N MET A 62 27.45 0.58 12.07
CA MET A 62 26.44 0.05 13.00
C MET A 62 25.37 1.11 13.32
N ARG A 63 25.78 2.36 13.57
CA ARG A 63 24.87 3.48 13.81
C ARG A 63 23.99 3.79 12.61
N GLN A 64 24.56 3.73 11.40
CA GLN A 64 23.81 3.90 10.16
C GLN A 64 22.74 2.82 9.97
N VAL A 65 23.04 1.55 10.27
CA VAL A 65 22.07 0.45 10.20
C VAL A 65 20.91 0.71 11.17
N ILE A 66 21.21 1.02 12.43
CA ILE A 66 20.19 1.33 13.46
C ILE A 66 19.30 2.48 13.01
N PHE A 67 19.89 3.55 12.46
CA PHE A 67 19.11 4.67 11.94
C PHE A 67 18.22 4.28 10.76
N ASN A 68 18.74 3.48 9.83
CA ASN A 68 17.98 2.99 8.68
C ASN A 68 16.79 2.13 9.12
N ASP A 69 16.96 1.29 10.12
CA ASP A 69 15.88 0.48 10.69
C ASP A 69 14.76 1.35 11.28
N TYR A 70 15.10 2.45 11.97
CA TYR A 70 14.09 3.39 12.45
C TYR A 70 13.37 4.11 11.31
N VAL A 71 14.09 4.52 10.26
CA VAL A 71 13.48 5.10 9.06
C VAL A 71 12.54 4.08 8.41
N ASN A 72 12.95 2.82 8.24
CA ASN A 72 12.12 1.77 7.66
C ASN A 72 10.89 1.46 8.51
N ALA A 73 11.03 1.39 9.85
CA ALA A 73 9.90 1.21 10.77
C ALA A 73 8.90 2.36 10.66
N SER A 74 9.38 3.61 10.63
CA SER A 74 8.51 4.78 10.49
C SER A 74 7.81 4.82 9.13
N LEU A 75 8.50 4.50 8.04
CA LEU A 75 7.93 4.45 6.70
C LEU A 75 6.87 3.34 6.58
N ALA A 76 7.12 2.18 7.17
CA ALA A 76 6.14 1.10 7.25
C ALA A 76 4.89 1.53 8.04
N GLY A 77 5.08 2.23 9.16
CA GLY A 77 3.97 2.81 9.94
C GLY A 77 3.16 3.82 9.13
N LEU A 78 3.84 4.73 8.43
CA LEU A 78 3.19 5.71 7.54
C LEU A 78 2.41 5.02 6.42
N PHE A 79 2.96 3.97 5.82
CA PHE A 79 2.29 3.21 4.78
C PHE A 79 0.99 2.56 5.29
N ILE A 80 1.00 1.95 6.49
CA ILE A 80 -0.22 1.43 7.13
C ILE A 80 -1.27 2.54 7.30
N LEU A 81 -0.86 3.72 7.79
CA LEU A 81 -1.77 4.85 7.98
C LEU A 81 -2.40 5.33 6.67
N VAL A 82 -1.60 5.48 5.61
CA VAL A 82 -2.09 5.86 4.29
C VAL A 82 -3.03 4.81 3.73
N LEU A 83 -2.70 3.53 3.86
CA LEU A 83 -3.52 2.42 3.36
C LEU A 83 -4.89 2.35 4.06
N ILE A 84 -4.92 2.47 5.39
CA ILE A 84 -6.16 2.51 6.17
C ILE A 84 -7.01 3.73 5.78
N SER A 85 -6.36 4.88 5.57
CA SER A 85 -7.04 6.10 5.14
C SER A 85 -7.72 5.92 3.78
N LEU A 86 -6.99 5.36 2.79
CA LEU A 86 -7.52 5.04 1.47
C LEU A 86 -8.69 4.05 1.55
N LEU A 87 -8.58 3.01 2.39
CA LEU A 87 -9.65 2.05 2.60
C LEU A 87 -10.92 2.73 3.15
N ALA A 88 -10.77 3.62 4.14
CA ALA A 88 -11.89 4.37 4.71
C ALA A 88 -12.57 5.28 3.67
N PHE A 89 -11.80 6.03 2.87
CA PHE A 89 -12.34 6.86 1.80
C PHE A 89 -13.01 6.03 0.70
N GLY A 90 -12.41 4.89 0.34
CA GLY A 90 -12.96 3.95 -0.64
C GLY A 90 -14.32 3.41 -0.20
N ILE A 91 -14.41 2.87 1.02
CA ILE A 91 -15.67 2.36 1.60
C ILE A 91 -16.73 3.47 1.64
N ARG A 92 -16.38 4.67 2.11
CA ARG A 92 -17.30 5.81 2.14
C ARG A 92 -17.83 6.16 0.74
N THR A 93 -16.97 6.10 -0.27
CA THR A 93 -17.33 6.39 -1.66
C THR A 93 -18.27 5.32 -2.22
N VAL A 94 -17.99 4.04 -1.97
CA VAL A 94 -18.85 2.92 -2.39
C VAL A 94 -20.23 3.03 -1.75
N ILE A 95 -20.33 3.29 -0.45
CA ILE A 95 -21.61 3.45 0.24
C ILE A 95 -22.42 4.59 -0.37
N ARG A 96 -21.77 5.75 -0.60
CA ARG A 96 -22.42 6.90 -1.24
C ARG A 96 -22.92 6.58 -2.64
N ALA A 97 -22.07 6.01 -3.49
CA ALA A 97 -22.42 5.67 -4.87
C ALA A 97 -23.59 4.67 -4.96
N ARG A 98 -23.64 3.69 -4.04
CA ARG A 98 -24.75 2.72 -3.98
C ARG A 98 -26.08 3.31 -3.52
N GLY A 99 -26.06 4.46 -2.85
CA GLY A 99 -27.26 5.17 -2.41
C GLY A 99 -27.77 6.23 -3.39
N MET A 100 -27.17 6.33 -4.59
CA MET A 100 -27.62 7.28 -5.61
C MET A 100 -28.54 6.58 -6.62
N ASP A 101 -29.74 7.12 -6.81
CA ASP A 101 -30.76 6.53 -7.69
C ASP A 101 -30.60 6.92 -9.17
N ALA A 102 -29.65 7.80 -9.49
CA ALA A 102 -29.40 8.28 -10.84
C ALA A 102 -27.89 8.29 -11.18
N PRO A 103 -27.50 8.02 -12.44
CA PRO A 103 -26.12 8.14 -12.89
C PRO A 103 -25.57 9.56 -12.66
N THR A 104 -24.38 9.68 -12.06
CA THR A 104 -23.72 10.98 -11.81
C THR A 104 -22.84 11.46 -12.96
N VAL A 105 -22.81 10.71 -14.05
CA VAL A 105 -21.99 10.97 -15.23
C VAL A 105 -22.48 12.24 -15.94
N LYS A 106 -21.53 13.08 -16.36
CA LYS A 106 -21.76 14.26 -17.20
C LYS A 106 -21.13 14.02 -18.56
N GLU A 107 -21.87 13.36 -19.44
CA GLU A 107 -21.47 13.13 -20.83
C GLU A 107 -21.83 14.31 -21.73
N ALA A 108 -21.12 14.43 -22.85
CA ALA A 108 -21.50 15.37 -23.90
C ALA A 108 -22.86 14.99 -24.50
N PRO A 109 -23.62 15.95 -25.07
CA PRO A 109 -24.83 15.63 -25.80
C PRO A 109 -24.53 14.60 -26.89
N PHE A 110 -25.44 13.64 -27.07
CA PHE A 110 -25.32 12.65 -28.13
C PHE A 110 -25.27 13.33 -29.49
N GLU A 111 -24.16 13.18 -30.22
CA GLU A 111 -24.06 13.54 -31.62
C GLU A 111 -24.23 12.28 -32.49
N PRO A 112 -25.30 12.19 -33.31
CA PRO A 112 -25.45 11.09 -34.24
C PRO A 112 -24.35 11.16 -35.29
N LEU A 113 -23.74 10.01 -35.58
CA LEU A 113 -22.82 9.89 -36.72
C LEU A 113 -23.56 10.29 -38.00
N SER A 114 -23.01 11.26 -38.73
CA SER A 114 -23.46 11.57 -40.08
C SER A 114 -23.29 10.32 -40.95
N PRO A 115 -24.28 9.97 -41.80
CA PRO A 115 -24.14 8.86 -42.74
C PRO A 115 -22.85 9.02 -43.56
N PRO A 116 -22.14 7.92 -43.89
CA PRO A 116 -20.95 8.01 -44.72
C PRO A 116 -21.31 8.73 -46.02
N GLU A 117 -20.61 9.81 -46.34
CA GLU A 117 -20.76 10.47 -47.62
C GLU A 117 -20.39 9.46 -48.70
N ARG A 118 -21.39 8.95 -49.43
CA ARG A 118 -21.14 8.30 -50.72
C ARG A 118 -20.62 9.39 -51.63
N HIS A 119 -19.31 9.60 -51.65
CA HIS A 119 -18.64 10.24 -52.76
C HIS A 119 -18.92 9.37 -53.99
N LEU A 120 -20.04 9.64 -54.66
CA LEU A 120 -20.30 9.24 -56.03
C LEU A 120 -19.28 10.00 -56.88
N GLN A 121 -18.07 9.46 -56.93
CA GLN A 121 -17.17 9.69 -58.05
C GLN A 121 -17.73 8.90 -59.23
N PHE A 122 -18.68 9.51 -59.94
CA PHE A 122 -18.93 9.32 -61.36
C PHE A 122 -19.26 10.68 -61.96
#